data_AF-A0A358GDR7-F1
#
_entry.id   AF-A0A358GDR7-F1
#
_cell.length_a   1.000
_cell.length_b   1.000
_cell.length_c   1.000
_cell.angle_alpha   90.00
_cell.angle_beta   90.00
_cell.angle_gamma   90.00
#
_symmetry.space_group_name_H-M   'P 1'
#
loop_
_entity.id
_entity.type
_entity.pdbx_description
1 polymer ?
#
loop_
_entity_poly.entity_id
_entity_poly.type
_entity_poly.pdbx_seq_one_letter_code
_entity_poly.pdbx_strand_id
1 'polypeptide(L)'
;MSNLDLSFQKLSLNTPGRLQQITTVPPALFRLCHLVQLHDREAFSGIDELWSSKHVLYVITSGQARLISSNGQVMVNTGSAVVRQAGTQLQHESRRGSLSPVQGIAVAFDFADSEQKHWPFGHPVPITSRLIAELISELVLSSSKRNESGPFKPHMLFYQLLDTLRDHAERLAHEDHSWLDIVIAHIHEKVTHSFTREQLAREVNVSPEHFSREFKKYTGLTFVEYVTRLRIRIAQEQLLFANPTLQELAQLTGYRDTFYLSRKFKQTVGCAPTLYRKTPKKIVSLTYNYTASLLALGHIPHMGAVAEWMEAKIVEYGSEPFIQYSEHDLINHPDLIADTHPDVILGYAPHSGLDDLRQIAPTVLMPFEELDWQEQFIHLGRITGLEARARKLLERYDTLQQEANRTLDQMMGVRGSAVCIFMIGESGAYIYGHGWGRASHILYHSLGFVPPARMEKDGQLLTGYIHVPLTEIHLYAADYIFIDYARESSEQNAVDNLFAQESWNTLSAVREGRLYEINADMFYGFDPISVIEQLQHIMHKLTSQLSMH
;
A
#
# COMPACT_ATOMS: atom_id res chain seq x y z
N MET A 1 -36.04 3.56 46.91
CA MET A 1 -35.99 2.13 47.31
C MET A 1 -36.74 1.33 46.26
N SER A 2 -36.00 0.71 45.35
CA SER A 2 -36.50 -0.25 44.36
C SER A 2 -35.52 -1.42 44.38
N ASN A 3 -36.03 -2.59 44.76
CA ASN A 3 -35.28 -3.82 45.02
C ASN A 3 -34.68 -4.38 43.72
N LEU A 4 -33.38 -4.70 43.76
CA LEU A 4 -32.75 -5.59 42.79
C LEU A 4 -33.12 -7.04 43.18
N ASP A 5 -33.84 -7.71 42.30
CA ASP A 5 -34.20 -9.12 42.42
C ASP A 5 -33.06 -9.97 41.84
N LEU A 6 -32.22 -10.55 42.70
CA LEU A 6 -31.15 -11.48 42.34
C LEU A 6 -31.67 -12.91 42.46
N SER A 7 -32.20 -13.45 41.36
CA SER A 7 -32.58 -14.86 41.26
C SER A 7 -31.33 -15.75 41.11
N PHE A 8 -30.66 -16.02 42.24
CA PHE A 8 -29.71 -17.14 42.29
C PHE A 8 -30.48 -18.46 42.22
N GLN A 9 -30.31 -19.21 41.13
CA GLN A 9 -30.71 -20.62 41.10
C GLN A 9 -30.06 -21.33 42.29
N LYS A 10 -30.88 -22.02 43.09
CA LYS A 10 -30.44 -22.84 44.23
C LYS A 10 -29.50 -23.95 43.75
N LEU A 11 -28.21 -23.68 43.74
CA LEU A 11 -27.18 -24.72 43.80
C LEU A 11 -27.25 -25.34 45.20
N SER A 12 -27.51 -26.64 45.27
CA SER A 12 -27.64 -27.38 46.53
C SER A 12 -26.32 -27.36 47.31
N LEU A 13 -26.29 -26.64 48.43
CA LEU A 13 -25.16 -26.53 49.36
C LEU A 13 -25.01 -27.74 50.30
N ASN A 14 -25.18 -28.97 49.80
CA ASN A 14 -25.07 -30.19 50.62
C ASN A 14 -23.91 -31.13 50.23
N THR A 15 -22.90 -30.63 49.52
CA THR A 15 -21.62 -31.31 49.34
C THR A 15 -20.53 -30.36 49.81
N PRO A 16 -19.51 -30.78 50.58
CA PRO A 16 -18.37 -29.92 50.87
C PRO A 16 -17.84 -29.41 49.53
N GLY A 17 -17.94 -28.10 49.29
CA GLY A 17 -17.44 -27.51 48.06
C GLY A 17 -15.96 -27.79 47.98
N ARG A 18 -15.54 -28.65 47.05
CA ARG A 18 -14.14 -28.63 46.60
C ARG A 18 -13.91 -27.20 46.12
N LEU A 19 -13.12 -26.42 46.87
CA LEU A 19 -12.55 -25.18 46.37
C LEU A 19 -11.96 -25.52 45.00
N GLN A 20 -12.52 -24.97 43.93
CA GLN A 20 -11.89 -25.11 42.62
C GLN A 20 -10.54 -24.41 42.75
N GLN A 21 -9.47 -25.19 42.67
CA GLN A 21 -8.13 -24.66 42.64
C GLN A 21 -8.01 -23.91 41.31
N ILE A 22 -8.11 -22.58 41.36
CA ILE A 22 -7.83 -21.74 40.19
C ILE A 22 -6.34 -21.90 39.93
N THR A 23 -5.97 -22.25 38.70
CA THR A 23 -4.57 -22.26 38.28
C THR A 23 -4.00 -20.87 38.56
N THR A 24 -3.01 -20.79 39.44
CA THR A 24 -2.38 -19.51 39.78
C THR A 24 -1.71 -18.96 38.52
N VAL A 25 -2.03 -17.72 38.13
CA VAL A 25 -1.27 -17.01 37.11
C VAL A 25 0.19 -16.93 37.58
N PRO A 26 1.17 -17.44 36.81
CA PRO A 26 2.58 -17.34 37.18
C PRO A 26 2.97 -15.87 37.42
N PRO A 27 4.00 -15.57 38.25
CA PRO A 27 4.45 -14.20 38.48
C PRO A 27 4.78 -13.50 37.15
N ALA A 28 3.87 -12.60 36.73
CA ALA A 28 3.90 -11.85 35.47
C ALA A 28 4.25 -12.69 34.22
N LEU A 29 3.29 -13.48 33.72
CA LEU A 29 3.40 -14.25 32.47
C LEU A 29 3.96 -13.40 31.30
N PHE A 30 3.54 -12.13 31.22
CA PHE A 30 4.09 -11.13 30.31
C PHE A 30 4.36 -9.81 31.04
N ARG A 31 5.44 -9.10 30.72
CA ARG A 31 5.71 -7.77 31.29
C ARG A 31 5.71 -6.71 30.19
N LEU A 32 4.73 -5.79 30.23
CA LEU A 32 4.72 -4.61 29.37
C LEU A 32 5.94 -3.74 29.71
N CYS A 33 6.82 -3.53 28.74
CA CYS A 33 8.07 -2.80 28.92
C CYS A 33 7.99 -1.41 28.28
N HIS A 34 7.60 -1.35 27.01
CA HIS A 34 7.56 -0.12 26.23
C HIS A 34 6.35 -0.11 25.28
N LEU A 35 5.87 1.09 24.96
CA LEU A 35 4.82 1.32 23.97
C LEU A 35 5.16 2.61 23.20
N VAL A 36 5.12 2.55 21.87
CA VAL A 36 5.30 3.71 21.00
C VAL A 36 4.30 3.69 19.85
N GLN A 37 3.97 4.85 19.31
CA GLN A 37 3.24 4.97 18.05
C GLN A 37 4.21 4.77 16.88
N LEU A 38 3.71 4.11 15.84
CA LEU A 38 4.37 3.95 14.55
C LEU A 38 3.79 5.00 13.59
N HIS A 39 4.66 5.69 12.86
CA HIS A 39 4.24 6.73 11.89
C HIS A 39 4.88 6.58 10.50
N ASP A 40 5.91 5.73 10.33
CA ASP A 40 6.57 5.50 9.04
C ASP A 40 7.36 4.18 8.98
N ARG A 41 8.09 3.97 7.87
CA ARG A 41 8.91 2.77 7.61
C ARG A 41 10.18 2.72 8.46
N GLU A 42 10.79 3.86 8.80
CA GLU A 42 12.03 3.90 9.57
C GLU A 42 11.77 3.51 11.03
N ALA A 43 10.56 3.78 11.53
CA ALA A 43 10.12 3.43 12.87
C ALA A 43 10.27 1.92 13.17
N PHE A 44 9.94 1.02 12.24
CA PHE A 44 10.07 -0.43 12.46
C PHE A 44 11.53 -0.85 12.64
N SER A 45 12.42 -0.42 11.75
CA SER A 45 13.84 -0.75 11.79
C SER A 45 14.48 -0.19 13.06
N GLY A 46 14.18 1.06 13.42
CA GLY A 46 14.65 1.66 14.66
C GLY A 46 14.17 0.90 15.89
N ILE A 47 12.87 0.57 15.95
CA ILE A 47 12.28 -0.20 17.05
C ILE A 47 12.92 -1.57 17.19
N ASP A 48 13.22 -2.25 16.08
CA ASP A 48 13.84 -3.58 16.12
C ASP A 48 15.29 -3.56 16.58
N GLU A 49 16.04 -2.51 16.25
CA GLU A 49 17.37 -2.29 16.81
C GLU A 49 17.29 -2.00 18.32
N LEU A 50 16.41 -1.07 18.71
CA LEU A 50 16.21 -0.63 20.10
C LEU A 50 15.71 -1.76 21.01
N TRP A 51 14.82 -2.62 20.52
CA TRP A 51 14.13 -3.66 21.30
C TRP A 51 14.49 -5.08 20.87
N SER A 52 15.68 -5.27 20.27
CA SER A 52 16.17 -6.56 19.78
C SER A 52 16.05 -7.71 20.79
N SER A 53 16.29 -7.44 22.08
CA SER A 53 16.20 -8.43 23.17
C SER A 53 14.80 -8.63 23.76
N LYS A 54 13.77 -7.97 23.22
CA LYS A 54 12.37 -8.02 23.68
C LYS A 54 11.47 -8.63 22.60
N HIS A 55 10.30 -9.12 23.00
CA HIS A 55 9.22 -9.40 22.05
C HIS A 55 8.52 -8.10 21.68
N VAL A 56 8.01 -8.00 20.45
CA VAL A 56 7.30 -6.80 20.00
C VAL A 56 6.01 -7.21 19.31
N LEU A 57 4.88 -6.71 19.82
CA LEU A 57 3.59 -6.75 19.13
C LEU A 57 3.44 -5.47 18.31
N TYR A 58 3.37 -5.61 16.99
CA TYR A 58 2.99 -4.55 16.08
C TYR A 58 1.50 -4.65 15.78
N VAL A 59 0.79 -3.54 15.87
CA VAL A 59 -0.61 -3.43 15.41
C VAL A 59 -0.73 -2.28 14.44
N ILE A 60 -1.20 -2.58 13.24
CA ILE A 60 -1.31 -1.65 12.12
C ILE A 60 -2.69 -1.03 12.10
N THR A 61 -2.78 0.29 12.27
CA THR A 61 -4.02 1.05 12.27
C THR A 61 -4.24 1.81 10.96
N SER A 62 -3.19 2.03 10.16
CA SER A 62 -3.30 2.57 8.81
C SER A 62 -2.11 2.13 7.96
N GLY A 63 -2.29 2.10 6.65
CA GLY A 63 -1.26 1.82 5.68
C GLY A 63 -0.96 0.34 5.46
N GLN A 64 0.14 0.06 4.78
CA GLN A 64 0.54 -1.29 4.45
C GLN A 64 2.06 -1.35 4.39
N ALA A 65 2.67 -2.47 4.83
CA ALA A 65 4.10 -2.69 4.72
C ALA A 65 4.43 -4.16 4.43
N ARG A 66 5.59 -4.38 3.81
CA ARG A 66 6.15 -5.69 3.52
C ARG A 66 7.42 -5.78 4.33
N LEU A 67 7.43 -6.79 5.17
CA LEU A 67 8.43 -7.02 6.18
C LEU A 67 9.15 -8.34 5.86
N ILE A 68 10.44 -8.38 6.12
CA ILE A 68 11.28 -9.56 6.01
C ILE A 68 11.47 -10.08 7.43
N SER A 69 10.97 -11.29 7.68
CA SER A 69 11.18 -12.04 8.90
C SER A 69 12.18 -13.17 8.67
N SER A 70 12.61 -13.84 9.75
CA SER A 70 13.40 -15.09 9.66
C SER A 70 12.70 -16.20 8.88
N ASN A 71 11.36 -16.14 8.77
CA ASN A 71 10.54 -17.17 8.14
C ASN A 71 10.12 -16.79 6.71
N GLY A 72 10.63 -15.67 6.17
CA GLY A 72 10.32 -15.17 4.84
C GLY A 72 9.63 -13.80 4.85
N GLN A 73 9.08 -13.42 3.69
CA GLN A 73 8.38 -12.16 3.50
C GLN A 73 6.96 -12.21 4.08
N VAL A 74 6.57 -11.12 4.73
CA VAL A 74 5.30 -10.96 5.43
C VAL A 74 4.67 -9.64 4.99
N MET A 75 3.37 -9.67 4.66
CA MET A 75 2.61 -8.46 4.34
C MET A 75 1.76 -8.06 5.56
N VAL A 76 1.85 -6.80 5.97
CA VAL A 76 0.96 -6.20 6.96
C VAL A 76 0.15 -5.08 6.31
N ASN A 77 -1.10 -4.93 6.72
CA ASN A 77 -2.03 -3.91 6.24
C ASN A 77 -2.85 -3.36 7.41
N THR A 78 -3.64 -2.31 7.18
CA THR A 78 -4.62 -1.80 8.14
C THR A 78 -5.42 -2.93 8.78
N GLY A 79 -5.39 -3.00 10.10
CA GLY A 79 -6.02 -4.06 10.87
C GLY A 79 -5.15 -5.31 11.05
N SER A 80 -3.87 -5.31 10.70
CA SER A 80 -2.97 -6.45 10.98
C SER A 80 -2.35 -6.36 12.38
N ALA A 81 -2.26 -7.48 13.11
CA ALA A 81 -1.39 -7.66 14.27
C ALA A 81 -0.26 -8.66 13.92
N VAL A 82 0.99 -8.36 14.26
CA VAL A 82 2.11 -9.30 14.11
C VAL A 82 3.00 -9.29 15.36
N VAL A 83 3.39 -10.46 15.83
CA VAL A 83 4.30 -10.59 16.98
C VAL A 83 5.68 -11.05 16.51
N ARG A 84 6.69 -10.20 16.78
CA ARG A 84 8.11 -10.52 16.60
C ARG A 84 8.66 -11.20 17.86
N GLN A 85 9.46 -12.23 17.66
CA GLN A 85 10.18 -12.92 18.73
C GLN A 85 11.48 -12.18 19.11
N ALA A 86 11.79 -12.08 20.40
CA ALA A 86 13.09 -11.59 20.87
C ALA A 86 14.26 -12.32 20.18
N GLY A 87 15.28 -11.58 19.76
CA GLY A 87 16.43 -12.08 19.01
C GLY A 87 16.20 -12.29 17.51
N THR A 88 14.97 -12.11 17.00
CA THR A 88 14.69 -12.10 15.55
C THR A 88 14.53 -10.67 15.04
N GLN A 89 14.61 -10.47 13.73
CA GLN A 89 14.35 -9.17 13.10
C GLN A 89 13.13 -9.27 12.18
N LEU A 90 12.39 -8.18 12.10
CA LEU A 90 11.27 -7.93 11.22
C LEU A 90 11.56 -6.63 10.46
N GLN A 91 12.48 -6.71 9.50
CA GLN A 91 12.98 -5.54 8.77
C GLN A 91 12.04 -5.16 7.65
N HIS A 92 11.97 -3.88 7.29
CA HIS A 92 11.36 -3.52 6.01
C HIS A 92 12.13 -4.13 4.85
N GLU A 93 11.41 -4.64 3.85
CA GLU A 93 12.04 -4.99 2.58
C GLU A 93 12.54 -3.70 1.90
N SER A 94 13.86 -3.55 1.76
CA SER A 94 14.52 -2.39 1.11
C SER A 94 14.42 -2.40 -0.41
N ARG A 95 13.25 -2.74 -0.97
CA ARG A 95 12.94 -2.50 -2.38
C ARG A 95 12.27 -1.13 -2.52
N ARG A 96 12.47 -0.46 -3.65
CA ARG A 96 11.82 0.83 -3.96
C ARG A 96 10.30 0.70 -3.75
N GLY A 97 9.59 1.80 -3.43
CA GLY A 97 8.18 2.01 -3.82
C GLY A 97 7.03 1.55 -2.91
N SER A 98 5.75 1.76 -3.33
CA SER A 98 4.41 1.15 -3.05
C SER A 98 4.10 0.34 -1.77
N LEU A 99 4.24 0.99 -0.61
CA LEU A 99 3.57 0.60 0.61
C LEU A 99 3.27 1.86 1.42
N SER A 100 2.00 2.14 1.73
CA SER A 100 1.60 3.36 2.44
C SER A 100 2.31 3.44 3.80
N PRO A 101 2.78 4.62 4.25
CA PRO A 101 3.35 4.77 5.60
C PRO A 101 2.45 4.08 6.61
N VAL A 102 3.02 3.15 7.35
CA VAL A 102 2.27 2.38 8.33
C VAL A 102 2.11 3.22 9.57
N GLN A 103 0.86 3.45 9.96
CA GLN A 103 0.55 3.94 11.29
C GLN A 103 0.09 2.80 12.17
N GLY A 104 0.40 2.89 13.44
CA GLY A 104 0.07 1.83 14.36
C GLY A 104 0.69 2.01 15.73
N ILE A 105 0.82 0.90 16.44
CA ILE A 105 1.53 0.83 17.71
C ILE A 105 2.51 -0.33 17.72
N ALA A 106 3.63 -0.13 18.41
CA ALA A 106 4.56 -1.20 18.76
C ALA A 106 4.63 -1.33 20.28
N VAL A 107 4.43 -2.55 20.78
CA VAL A 107 4.40 -2.86 22.21
C VAL A 107 5.48 -3.87 22.54
N ALA A 108 6.49 -3.46 23.32
CA ALA A 108 7.57 -4.31 23.76
C ALA A 108 7.23 -5.04 25.06
N PHE A 109 7.51 -6.34 25.14
CA PHE A 109 7.26 -7.13 26.34
C PHE A 109 8.25 -8.29 26.54
N ASP A 110 8.33 -8.76 27.79
CA ASP A 110 9.03 -9.98 28.20
C ASP A 110 8.05 -11.10 28.56
N PHE A 111 8.51 -12.36 28.57
CA PHE A 111 7.82 -13.51 29.15
C PHE A 111 8.59 -14.08 30.35
N ALA A 112 7.92 -14.76 31.28
CA ALA A 112 8.57 -15.52 32.35
C ALA A 112 8.96 -16.93 31.85
N ASP A 113 10.17 -17.40 32.14
CA ASP A 113 10.86 -18.58 31.56
C ASP A 113 10.12 -19.94 31.55
N SER A 114 8.94 -20.05 32.16
CA SER A 114 8.10 -21.25 32.11
C SER A 114 6.96 -21.08 31.11
N GLU A 115 7.03 -21.85 30.01
CA GLU A 115 6.05 -22.01 28.91
C GLU A 115 6.39 -21.27 27.59
N GLN A 116 7.35 -21.82 26.85
CA GLN A 116 7.31 -21.73 25.39
C GLN A 116 6.32 -22.76 24.86
N LYS A 117 5.13 -22.32 24.42
CA LYS A 117 4.38 -22.92 23.29
C LYS A 117 3.06 -22.17 23.03
N HIS A 118 2.80 -21.88 21.75
CA HIS A 118 1.55 -21.38 21.14
C HIS A 118 1.29 -19.85 21.14
N TRP A 119 2.29 -19.02 20.79
CA TRP A 119 1.99 -17.69 20.23
C TRP A 119 2.31 -17.68 18.72
N PRO A 120 1.44 -17.12 17.86
CA PRO A 120 1.68 -17.01 16.42
C PRO A 120 2.79 -15.99 16.13
N PHE A 121 4.04 -16.39 16.32
CA PHE A 121 5.20 -15.57 15.96
C PHE A 121 5.33 -15.48 14.43
N GLY A 122 5.53 -14.26 13.93
CA GLY A 122 5.87 -13.99 12.53
C GLY A 122 4.71 -14.06 11.52
N HIS A 123 3.54 -14.58 11.88
CA HIS A 123 2.36 -14.58 11.01
C HIS A 123 1.40 -13.43 11.37
N PRO A 124 1.06 -12.52 10.44
CA PRO A 124 0.06 -11.50 10.67
C PRO A 124 -1.30 -12.13 10.93
N VAL A 125 -1.97 -11.61 11.96
CA VAL A 125 -3.34 -11.97 12.32
C VAL A 125 -4.25 -10.80 11.96
N PRO A 126 -5.31 -11.00 11.16
CA PRO A 126 -6.26 -9.94 10.85
C PRO A 126 -7.12 -9.62 12.09
N ILE A 127 -7.13 -8.36 12.49
CA ILE A 127 -7.94 -7.80 13.57
C ILE A 127 -9.29 -7.42 12.98
N THR A 128 -10.21 -8.38 12.95
CA THR A 128 -11.61 -8.14 12.56
C THR A 128 -12.51 -7.85 13.76
N SER A 129 -12.00 -8.03 14.99
CA SER A 129 -12.74 -7.82 16.23
C SER A 129 -12.68 -6.37 16.69
N ARG A 130 -13.84 -5.72 16.80
CA ARG A 130 -14.01 -4.37 17.36
C ARG A 130 -13.44 -4.24 18.79
N LEU A 131 -13.55 -5.31 19.59
CA LEU A 131 -13.02 -5.34 20.96
C LEU A 131 -11.50 -5.13 21.00
N ILE A 132 -10.77 -5.71 20.04
CA ILE A 132 -9.30 -5.56 19.98
C ILE A 132 -8.93 -4.10 19.68
N ALA A 133 -9.63 -3.45 18.75
CA ALA A 133 -9.42 -2.03 18.43
C ALA A 133 -9.71 -1.10 19.62
N GLU A 134 -10.76 -1.39 20.39
CA GLU A 134 -11.10 -0.65 21.62
C GLU A 134 -10.00 -0.81 22.68
N LEU A 135 -9.51 -2.03 22.90
CA LEU A 135 -8.43 -2.31 23.85
C LEU A 135 -7.12 -1.60 23.48
N ILE A 136 -6.78 -1.56 22.20
CA ILE A 136 -5.61 -0.82 21.69
C ILE A 136 -5.75 0.67 22.00
N SER A 137 -6.90 1.24 21.67
CA SER A 137 -7.17 2.67 21.89
C SER A 137 -7.07 3.04 23.37
N GLU A 138 -7.67 2.24 24.26
CA GLU A 138 -7.56 2.43 25.70
C GLU A 138 -6.13 2.25 26.23
N LEU A 139 -5.38 1.28 25.68
CA LEU A 139 -3.99 1.03 26.08
C LEU A 139 -3.09 2.21 25.74
N VAL A 140 -3.24 2.79 24.55
CA VAL A 140 -2.51 4.00 24.13
C VAL A 140 -2.87 5.17 25.02
N LEU A 141 -4.17 5.45 25.20
CA LEU A 141 -4.64 6.58 26.01
C LEU A 141 -4.18 6.49 27.47
N SER A 142 -4.22 5.30 28.07
CA SER A 142 -3.77 5.07 29.45
C SER A 142 -2.25 5.13 29.61
N SER A 143 -1.49 4.86 28.55
CA SER A 143 -0.02 4.96 28.55
C SER A 143 0.48 6.39 28.31
N SER A 144 -0.29 7.22 27.59
CA SER A 144 0.04 8.62 27.31
C SER A 144 -0.26 9.58 28.47
N LYS A 145 -1.23 9.26 29.33
CA LYS A 145 -1.56 10.04 30.53
C LYS A 145 -0.51 9.82 31.62
N ARG A 146 0.64 10.49 31.51
CA ARG A 146 1.63 10.58 32.60
C ARG A 146 0.97 11.26 33.82
N ASN A 147 0.50 10.45 34.79
CA ASN A 147 0.40 10.72 36.25
C ASN A 147 -0.93 10.39 36.97
N GLU A 148 -2.00 9.92 36.34
CA GLU A 148 -3.25 9.63 37.09
C GLU A 148 -3.58 8.13 37.23
N SER A 149 -3.18 7.32 36.26
CA SER A 149 -3.39 5.86 36.27
C SER A 149 -2.06 5.19 36.57
N GLY A 150 -1.86 4.64 37.76
CA GLY A 150 -0.66 3.86 38.07
C GLY A 150 -0.40 2.73 37.05
N PRO A 151 0.75 2.02 37.12
CA PRO A 151 1.18 1.05 36.09
C PRO A 151 0.19 -0.09 35.86
N PHE A 152 -0.75 -0.29 36.77
CA PHE A 152 -1.73 -1.36 36.77
C PHE A 152 -2.69 -1.34 35.56
N LYS A 153 -3.26 -0.18 35.20
CA LYS A 153 -4.28 -0.10 34.14
C LYS A 153 -3.71 -0.44 32.75
N PRO A 154 -2.53 0.09 32.32
CA PRO A 154 -1.90 -0.33 31.08
C PRO A 154 -1.54 -1.82 31.06
N HIS A 155 -1.04 -2.38 32.17
CA HIS A 155 -0.71 -3.81 32.23
C HIS A 155 -1.96 -4.69 32.12
N MET A 156 -3.07 -4.31 32.78
CA MET A 156 -4.34 -5.02 32.69
C MET A 156 -4.90 -5.00 31.26
N LEU A 157 -4.90 -3.84 30.61
CA LEU A 157 -5.33 -3.70 29.21
C LEU A 157 -4.43 -4.50 28.26
N PHE A 158 -3.12 -4.51 28.50
CA PHE A 158 -2.17 -5.30 27.73
C PHE A 158 -2.43 -6.80 27.85
N TYR A 159 -2.67 -7.32 29.06
CA TYR A 159 -3.03 -8.73 29.24
C TYR A 159 -4.35 -9.07 28.53
N GLN A 160 -5.35 -8.22 28.65
CA GLN A 160 -6.64 -8.43 27.99
C GLN A 160 -6.50 -8.41 26.46
N LEU A 161 -5.65 -7.52 25.93
CA LEU A 161 -5.32 -7.46 24.51
C LEU A 161 -4.64 -8.76 24.03
N LEU A 162 -3.62 -9.23 24.74
CA LEU A 162 -2.92 -10.47 24.38
C LEU A 162 -3.84 -11.69 24.41
N ASP A 163 -4.66 -11.81 25.45
CA ASP A 163 -5.62 -12.91 25.60
C ASP A 163 -6.65 -12.90 24.46
N THR A 164 -7.24 -11.73 24.19
CA THR A 164 -8.22 -11.57 23.11
C THR A 164 -7.61 -11.86 21.73
N LEU A 165 -6.37 -11.42 21.48
CA LEU A 165 -5.66 -11.69 20.23
C LEU A 165 -5.34 -13.18 20.06
N ARG A 166 -4.91 -13.86 21.12
CA ARG A 166 -4.66 -15.31 21.10
C ARG A 166 -5.93 -16.07 20.77
N ASP A 167 -7.01 -15.82 21.51
CA ASP A 167 -8.30 -16.49 21.28
C ASP A 167 -8.84 -16.22 19.88
N HIS A 168 -8.62 -15.00 19.37
CA HIS A 168 -8.97 -14.64 18.00
C HIS A 168 -8.15 -15.41 16.96
N ALA A 169 -6.83 -15.52 17.15
CA ALA A 169 -5.96 -16.29 16.29
C ALA A 169 -6.27 -17.80 16.33
N GLU A 170 -6.56 -18.35 17.51
CA GLU A 170 -6.97 -19.75 17.68
C GLU A 170 -8.33 -20.03 17.03
N ARG A 171 -9.31 -19.11 17.14
CA ARG A 171 -10.59 -19.23 16.42
C ARG A 171 -10.39 -19.21 14.91
N LEU A 172 -9.56 -18.31 14.38
CA LEU A 172 -9.22 -18.30 12.95
C LEU A 172 -8.52 -19.58 12.52
N ALA A 173 -7.71 -20.19 13.38
CA ALA A 173 -7.06 -21.49 13.11
C ALA A 173 -8.02 -22.69 13.22
N HIS A 174 -9.09 -22.58 14.02
CA HIS A 174 -10.04 -23.65 14.31
C HIS A 174 -11.39 -23.56 13.59
N GLU A 175 -11.66 -22.51 12.81
CA GLU A 175 -12.77 -22.53 11.86
C GLU A 175 -12.51 -23.60 10.78
N ASP A 176 -13.50 -24.47 10.54
CA ASP A 176 -13.49 -25.77 9.82
C ASP A 176 -13.06 -25.74 8.32
N HIS A 177 -12.26 -24.77 7.88
CA HIS A 177 -11.76 -24.62 6.50
C HIS A 177 -10.22 -24.49 6.41
N SER A 178 -9.48 -24.68 7.52
CA SER A 178 -8.02 -24.58 7.59
C SER A 178 -7.25 -25.32 6.49
N TRP A 179 -7.69 -26.53 6.08
CA TRP A 179 -7.02 -27.25 5.00
C TRP A 179 -7.42 -26.77 3.59
N LEU A 180 -8.61 -26.21 3.42
CA LEU A 180 -9.07 -25.66 2.15
C LEU A 180 -8.30 -24.39 1.80
N ASP A 181 -8.03 -23.52 2.78
CA ASP A 181 -7.23 -22.32 2.57
C ASP A 181 -5.78 -22.68 2.22
N ILE A 182 -5.20 -23.69 2.87
CA ILE A 182 -3.88 -24.23 2.51
C ILE A 182 -3.88 -24.75 1.07
N VAL A 183 -4.89 -25.52 0.67
CA VAL A 183 -5.00 -26.06 -0.70
C VAL A 183 -5.15 -24.94 -1.72
N ILE A 184 -5.98 -23.93 -1.45
CA ILE A 184 -6.18 -22.79 -2.34
C ILE A 184 -4.88 -22.02 -2.49
N ALA A 185 -4.21 -21.68 -1.38
CA ALA A 185 -2.90 -21.04 -1.39
C ALA A 185 -1.89 -21.86 -2.23
N HIS A 186 -1.87 -23.18 -2.06
CA HIS A 186 -1.01 -24.07 -2.84
C HIS A 186 -1.31 -24.05 -4.35
N ILE A 187 -2.59 -24.02 -4.71
CA ILE A 187 -3.03 -23.91 -6.11
C ILE A 187 -2.57 -22.59 -6.73
N HIS A 188 -2.68 -21.48 -5.99
CA HIS A 188 -2.24 -20.16 -6.46
C HIS A 188 -0.71 -20.09 -6.62
N GLU A 189 0.04 -20.61 -5.64
CA GLU A 189 1.51 -20.64 -5.69
C GLU A 189 2.03 -21.44 -6.89
N LYS A 190 1.38 -22.56 -7.21
CA LYS A 190 1.82 -23.50 -8.25
C LYS A 190 0.82 -23.64 -9.38
N VAL A 191 0.23 -22.53 -9.84
CA VAL A 191 -0.86 -22.53 -10.82
C VAL A 191 -0.55 -23.25 -12.14
N THR A 192 0.73 -23.26 -12.56
CA THR A 192 1.20 -23.93 -13.77
C THR A 192 1.30 -25.46 -13.63
N HIS A 193 1.34 -25.98 -12.41
CA HIS A 193 1.46 -27.41 -12.13
C HIS A 193 0.14 -28.13 -12.39
N SER A 194 0.23 -29.37 -12.91
CA SER A 194 -0.95 -30.21 -13.09
C SER A 194 -1.29 -30.88 -11.77
N PHE A 195 -2.38 -30.45 -11.14
CA PHE A 195 -2.89 -31.01 -9.90
C PHE A 195 -3.98 -32.05 -10.17
N THR A 196 -3.97 -33.17 -9.44
CA THR A 196 -5.12 -34.04 -9.34
C THR A 196 -5.79 -33.92 -7.98
N ARG A 197 -7.09 -34.15 -7.96
CA ARG A 197 -7.89 -34.21 -6.73
C ARG A 197 -7.28 -35.19 -5.73
N GLU A 198 -6.85 -36.36 -6.21
CA GLU A 198 -6.29 -37.44 -5.38
C GLU A 198 -4.96 -37.06 -4.75
N GLN A 199 -4.18 -36.17 -5.39
CA GLN A 199 -2.93 -35.66 -4.83
C GLN A 199 -3.22 -34.68 -3.69
N LEU A 200 -4.01 -33.63 -3.97
CA LEU A 200 -4.32 -32.59 -2.98
C LEU A 200 -5.08 -33.16 -1.77
N ALA A 201 -6.00 -34.10 -1.99
CA ALA A 201 -6.71 -34.77 -0.90
C ALA A 201 -5.75 -35.57 0.01
N ARG A 202 -4.73 -36.23 -0.55
CA ARG A 202 -3.71 -36.95 0.23
C ARG A 202 -2.80 -36.00 1.01
N GLU A 203 -2.43 -34.87 0.42
CA GLU A 203 -1.56 -33.86 1.06
C GLU A 203 -2.20 -33.28 2.34
N VAL A 204 -3.53 -33.13 2.34
CA VAL A 204 -4.29 -32.65 3.50
C VAL A 204 -5.01 -33.75 4.29
N ASN A 205 -4.67 -35.01 4.02
CA ASN A 205 -5.15 -36.18 4.75
C ASN A 205 -6.69 -36.35 4.80
N VAL A 206 -7.37 -36.06 3.69
CA VAL A 206 -8.82 -36.25 3.51
C VAL A 206 -9.11 -37.22 2.36
N SER A 207 -10.31 -37.81 2.33
CA SER A 207 -10.72 -38.61 1.18
C SER A 207 -10.99 -37.72 -0.05
N PRO A 208 -10.74 -38.19 -1.29
CA PRO A 208 -11.04 -37.43 -2.51
C PRO A 208 -12.52 -36.99 -2.63
N GLU A 209 -13.43 -37.81 -2.12
CA GLU A 209 -14.88 -37.54 -2.09
C GLU A 209 -15.19 -36.41 -1.11
N HIS A 210 -14.62 -36.47 0.10
CA HIS A 210 -14.78 -35.40 1.09
C HIS A 210 -14.17 -34.10 0.57
N PHE A 211 -12.97 -34.15 -0.01
CA PHE A 211 -12.32 -33.01 -0.66
C PHE A 211 -13.23 -32.33 -1.67
N SER A 212 -13.80 -33.11 -2.61
CA SER A 212 -14.64 -32.54 -3.67
C SER A 212 -15.91 -31.89 -3.14
N ARG A 213 -16.52 -32.51 -2.12
CA ARG A 213 -17.75 -32.01 -1.51
C ARG A 213 -17.48 -30.70 -0.78
N GLU A 214 -16.47 -30.67 0.09
CA GLU A 214 -16.16 -29.46 0.86
C GLU A 214 -15.58 -28.35 -0.02
N PHE A 215 -14.71 -28.67 -0.98
CA PHE A 215 -14.16 -27.67 -1.91
C PHE A 215 -15.27 -26.99 -2.73
N LYS A 216 -16.24 -27.77 -3.24
CA LYS A 216 -17.38 -27.20 -3.97
C LYS A 216 -18.31 -26.41 -3.06
N LYS A 217 -18.52 -26.87 -1.83
CA LYS A 217 -19.31 -26.14 -0.83
C LYS A 217 -18.66 -24.80 -0.48
N TYR A 218 -17.34 -24.76 -0.34
CA TYR A 218 -16.58 -23.58 0.04
C TYR A 218 -16.42 -22.57 -1.11
N THR A 219 -16.01 -23.05 -2.29
CA THR A 219 -15.70 -22.18 -3.44
C THR A 219 -16.87 -21.97 -4.39
N GLY A 220 -17.97 -22.72 -4.21
CA GLY A 220 -19.08 -22.80 -5.17
C GLY A 220 -18.76 -23.56 -6.46
N LEU A 221 -17.51 -23.97 -6.69
CA LEU A 221 -17.01 -24.55 -7.93
C LEU A 221 -16.41 -25.93 -7.71
N THR A 222 -16.47 -26.80 -8.72
CA THR A 222 -15.63 -28.01 -8.66
C THR A 222 -14.16 -27.60 -8.72
N PHE A 223 -13.28 -28.43 -8.15
CA PHE A 223 -11.84 -28.22 -8.19
C PHE A 223 -11.29 -27.95 -9.61
N VAL A 224 -11.73 -28.75 -10.60
CA VAL A 224 -11.29 -28.60 -11.99
C VAL A 224 -11.78 -27.27 -12.59
N GLU A 225 -13.01 -26.86 -12.29
CA GLU A 225 -13.56 -25.57 -12.73
C GLU A 225 -12.82 -24.41 -12.08
N TYR A 226 -12.51 -24.50 -10.78
CA TYR A 226 -11.75 -23.48 -10.05
C TYR A 226 -10.38 -23.25 -10.69
N VAL A 227 -9.59 -24.32 -10.87
CA VAL A 227 -8.26 -24.24 -11.50
C VAL A 227 -8.36 -23.73 -12.94
N THR A 228 -9.37 -24.18 -13.70
CA THR A 228 -9.59 -23.69 -15.06
C THR A 228 -9.87 -22.19 -15.08
N ARG A 229 -10.80 -21.71 -14.24
CA ARG A 229 -11.14 -20.28 -14.16
C ARG A 229 -9.96 -19.44 -13.70
N LEU A 230 -9.20 -19.89 -12.70
CA LEU A 230 -7.99 -19.22 -12.24
C LEU A 230 -6.98 -19.06 -13.38
N ARG A 231 -6.68 -20.15 -14.11
CA ARG A 231 -5.75 -20.12 -15.25
C ARG A 231 -6.22 -19.22 -16.38
N ILE A 232 -7.52 -19.23 -16.68
CA ILE A 232 -8.09 -18.34 -17.71
C ILE A 232 -8.05 -16.87 -17.26
N ARG A 233 -8.31 -16.57 -15.99
CA ARG A 233 -8.16 -15.22 -15.44
C ARG A 233 -6.72 -14.72 -15.59
N ILE A 234 -5.74 -15.54 -15.19
CA ILE A 234 -4.32 -15.22 -15.39
C ILE A 234 -4.01 -15.04 -16.87
N ALA A 235 -4.60 -15.86 -17.75
CA ALA A 235 -4.45 -15.69 -19.19
C ALA A 235 -4.98 -14.32 -19.66
N GLN A 236 -6.13 -13.87 -19.15
CA GLN A 236 -6.69 -12.53 -19.46
C GLN A 236 -5.73 -11.43 -18.98
N GLU A 237 -5.26 -11.49 -17.73
CA GLU A 237 -4.32 -10.53 -17.15
C GLU A 237 -3.02 -10.46 -17.98
N GLN A 238 -2.43 -11.62 -18.33
CA GLN A 238 -1.20 -11.70 -19.13
C GLN A 238 -1.39 -11.18 -20.57
N LEU A 239 -2.54 -11.46 -21.19
CA LEU A 239 -2.87 -10.96 -22.52
C LEU A 239 -2.94 -9.43 -22.56
N LEU A 240 -3.39 -8.81 -21.48
CA LEU A 240 -3.49 -7.36 -21.33
C LEU A 240 -2.14 -6.73 -20.99
N PHE A 241 -1.37 -7.34 -20.08
CA PHE A 241 -0.15 -6.75 -19.55
C PHE A 241 1.11 -6.97 -20.40
N ALA A 242 1.35 -8.22 -20.82
CA ALA A 242 2.65 -8.65 -21.39
C ALA A 242 2.60 -9.01 -22.89
N ASN A 243 1.42 -8.99 -23.50
CA ASN A 243 1.21 -9.32 -24.92
C ASN A 243 1.88 -10.64 -25.41
N PRO A 244 1.83 -11.75 -24.64
CA PRO A 244 2.55 -12.97 -24.98
C PRO A 244 2.03 -13.63 -26.26
N THR A 245 2.86 -14.45 -26.90
CA THR A 245 2.42 -15.42 -27.90
C THR A 245 1.48 -16.46 -27.28
N LEU A 246 0.69 -17.16 -28.10
CA LEU A 246 -0.18 -18.24 -27.58
C LEU A 246 0.61 -19.37 -26.92
N GLN A 247 1.85 -19.61 -27.35
CA GLN A 247 2.74 -20.61 -26.78
C GLN A 247 3.23 -20.19 -25.40
N GLU A 248 3.73 -18.97 -25.26
CA GLU A 248 4.13 -18.41 -23.96
C GLU A 248 2.94 -18.34 -23.01
N LEU A 249 1.78 -17.91 -23.48
CA LEU A 249 0.56 -17.85 -22.68
C LEU A 249 0.18 -19.23 -22.13
N ALA A 250 0.29 -20.29 -22.94
CA ALA A 250 0.03 -21.65 -22.49
C ALA A 250 1.02 -22.10 -21.41
N GLN A 251 2.31 -21.79 -21.55
CA GLN A 251 3.33 -22.08 -20.55
C GLN A 251 3.08 -21.34 -19.23
N LEU A 252 2.82 -20.03 -19.30
CA LEU A 252 2.53 -19.17 -18.14
C LEU A 252 1.29 -19.58 -17.36
N THR A 253 0.35 -20.27 -18.01
CA THR A 253 -0.94 -20.66 -17.41
C THR A 253 -1.06 -22.17 -17.17
N GLY A 254 0.01 -22.95 -17.40
CA GLY A 254 0.04 -24.38 -17.12
C GLY A 254 -0.70 -25.28 -18.12
N TYR A 255 -0.95 -24.79 -19.34
CA TYR A 255 -1.48 -25.59 -20.43
C TYR A 255 -0.34 -26.08 -21.33
N ARG A 256 -0.37 -27.38 -21.66
CA ARG A 256 0.63 -27.99 -22.56
C ARG A 256 0.33 -27.74 -24.04
N ASP A 257 -0.92 -27.46 -24.37
CA ASP A 257 -1.44 -27.38 -25.73
C ASP A 257 -2.15 -26.02 -25.93
N THR A 258 -1.70 -25.27 -26.93
CA THR A 258 -2.21 -23.93 -27.27
C THR A 258 -3.64 -23.96 -27.80
N PHE A 259 -4.04 -25.02 -28.51
CA PHE A 259 -5.42 -25.24 -28.96
C PHE A 259 -6.33 -25.58 -27.78
N TYR A 260 -5.86 -26.35 -26.82
CA TYR A 260 -6.61 -26.66 -25.59
C TYR A 260 -6.83 -25.39 -24.76
N LEU A 261 -5.78 -24.60 -24.53
CA LEU A 261 -5.90 -23.27 -23.91
C LEU A 261 -6.93 -22.42 -24.68
N SER A 262 -6.80 -22.30 -26.01
CA SER A 262 -7.69 -21.45 -26.81
C SER A 262 -9.15 -21.90 -26.73
N ARG A 263 -9.41 -23.21 -26.72
CA ARG A 263 -10.76 -23.76 -26.53
C ARG A 263 -11.30 -23.43 -25.13
N LYS A 264 -10.51 -23.64 -24.08
CA LYS A 264 -10.91 -23.34 -22.70
C LYS A 264 -11.14 -21.85 -22.49
N PHE A 265 -10.26 -21.00 -23.00
CA PHE A 265 -10.41 -19.55 -22.98
C PHE A 265 -11.70 -19.14 -23.68
N LYS A 266 -11.97 -19.63 -24.89
CA LYS A 266 -13.22 -19.31 -25.62
C LYS A 266 -14.47 -19.81 -24.90
N GLN A 267 -14.41 -20.99 -24.27
CA GLN A 267 -15.52 -21.51 -23.46
C GLN A 267 -15.82 -20.64 -22.23
N THR A 268 -14.80 -20.09 -21.59
CA THR A 268 -14.94 -19.31 -20.35
C THR A 268 -15.20 -17.82 -20.62
N VAL A 269 -14.52 -17.22 -21.59
CA VAL A 269 -14.54 -15.77 -21.87
C VAL A 269 -15.51 -15.43 -23.01
N GLY A 270 -15.91 -16.41 -23.83
CA GLY A 270 -16.81 -16.24 -24.97
C GLY A 270 -16.13 -15.92 -26.30
N CYS A 271 -14.86 -15.50 -26.29
CA CYS A 271 -14.07 -15.19 -27.49
C CYS A 271 -12.67 -15.81 -27.46
N ALA A 272 -11.99 -15.89 -28.60
CA ALA A 272 -10.62 -16.42 -28.66
C ALA A 272 -9.61 -15.44 -28.05
N PRO A 273 -8.46 -15.90 -27.49
CA PRO A 273 -7.44 -15.02 -26.89
C PRO A 273 -7.00 -13.85 -27.77
N THR A 274 -6.84 -14.10 -29.07
CA THR A 274 -6.43 -13.08 -30.06
C THR A 274 -7.51 -12.03 -30.30
N LEU A 275 -8.78 -12.42 -30.26
CA LEU A 275 -9.90 -11.49 -30.36
C LEU A 275 -10.06 -10.72 -29.06
N TYR A 276 -9.96 -11.39 -27.91
CA TYR A 276 -10.00 -10.76 -26.59
C TYR A 276 -9.02 -9.60 -26.49
N ARG A 277 -7.78 -9.78 -26.96
CA ARG A 277 -6.77 -8.70 -26.99
C ARG A 277 -7.18 -7.47 -27.81
N LYS A 278 -7.89 -7.67 -28.93
CA LYS A 278 -8.24 -6.59 -29.87
C LYS A 278 -9.55 -5.89 -29.54
N THR A 279 -10.41 -6.52 -28.74
CA THR A 279 -11.70 -5.95 -28.37
C THR A 279 -11.48 -4.82 -27.36
N PRO A 280 -11.99 -3.60 -27.61
CA PRO A 280 -11.98 -2.51 -26.65
C PRO A 280 -12.54 -2.95 -25.30
N LYS A 281 -11.98 -2.42 -24.21
CA LYS A 281 -12.35 -2.80 -22.85
C LYS A 281 -13.13 -1.69 -22.18
N LYS A 282 -14.14 -2.08 -21.42
CA LYS A 282 -14.77 -1.27 -20.38
C LYS A 282 -13.82 -1.20 -19.18
N ILE A 283 -12.99 -0.16 -19.13
CA ILE A 283 -11.92 -0.01 -18.14
C ILE A 283 -12.44 0.72 -16.90
N VAL A 284 -12.14 0.17 -15.71
CA VAL A 284 -12.16 0.89 -14.43
C VAL A 284 -10.73 1.20 -14.02
N SER A 285 -10.42 2.47 -13.77
CA SER A 285 -9.12 2.93 -13.29
C SER A 285 -9.19 3.30 -11.81
N LEU A 286 -8.44 2.59 -10.97
CA LEU A 286 -8.45 2.80 -9.52
C LEU A 286 -7.59 3.99 -9.06
N THR A 287 -6.78 4.58 -9.96
CA THR A 287 -5.77 5.57 -9.58
C THR A 287 -5.82 6.82 -10.46
N TYR A 288 -5.51 7.97 -9.88
CA TYR A 288 -5.53 9.26 -10.58
C TYR A 288 -4.57 9.25 -11.78
N ASN A 289 -3.36 8.72 -11.57
CA ASN A 289 -2.32 8.66 -12.61
C ASN A 289 -2.74 7.78 -13.80
N TYR A 290 -3.44 6.67 -13.57
CA TYR A 290 -3.91 5.82 -14.66
C TYR A 290 -5.09 6.45 -15.38
N THR A 291 -5.99 7.12 -14.66
CA THR A 291 -7.07 7.88 -15.29
C THR A 291 -6.48 8.96 -16.19
N ALA A 292 -5.53 9.75 -15.69
CA ALA A 292 -4.81 10.77 -16.44
C ALA A 292 -4.10 10.19 -17.67
N SER A 293 -3.41 9.06 -17.50
CA SER A 293 -2.75 8.34 -18.59
C SER A 293 -3.73 7.86 -19.67
N LEU A 294 -4.87 7.29 -19.29
CA LEU A 294 -5.90 6.87 -20.25
C LEU A 294 -6.44 8.07 -21.03
N LEU A 295 -6.71 9.19 -20.35
CA LEU A 295 -7.15 10.43 -20.98
C LEU A 295 -6.09 10.98 -21.95
N ALA A 296 -4.80 10.94 -21.60
CA ALA A 296 -3.70 11.34 -22.49
C ALA A 296 -3.62 10.46 -23.76
N LEU A 297 -3.92 9.16 -23.63
CA LEU A 297 -4.08 8.24 -24.76
C LEU A 297 -5.35 8.51 -25.57
N GLY A 298 -6.24 9.40 -25.11
CA GLY A 298 -7.57 9.62 -25.67
C GLY A 298 -8.48 8.40 -25.54
N HIS A 299 -8.27 7.61 -24.48
CA HIS A 299 -9.18 6.57 -24.05
C HIS A 299 -9.96 7.07 -22.84
N ILE A 300 -11.28 7.18 -22.97
CA ILE A 300 -12.15 7.54 -21.84
C ILE A 300 -12.45 6.26 -21.05
N PRO A 301 -12.02 6.14 -19.79
CA PRO A 301 -12.38 4.99 -18.97
C PRO A 301 -13.89 4.99 -18.70
N HIS A 302 -14.45 3.84 -18.37
CA HIS A 302 -15.85 3.79 -17.95
C HIS A 302 -16.04 4.40 -16.56
N MET A 303 -15.08 4.15 -15.68
CA MET A 303 -14.98 4.74 -14.36
C MET A 303 -13.51 5.00 -14.04
N GLY A 304 -13.20 6.11 -13.38
CA GLY A 304 -11.83 6.42 -12.98
C GLY A 304 -11.76 7.21 -11.69
N ALA A 305 -10.69 6.98 -10.92
CA ALA A 305 -10.30 7.91 -9.87
C ALA A 305 -9.89 9.24 -10.49
N VAL A 306 -10.39 10.37 -9.97
CA VAL A 306 -10.08 11.73 -10.45
C VAL A 306 -9.66 12.62 -9.28
N ALA A 307 -8.52 13.31 -9.42
CA ALA A 307 -8.09 14.34 -8.49
C ALA A 307 -8.76 15.68 -8.81
N GLU A 308 -8.93 16.55 -7.81
CA GLU A 308 -9.67 17.82 -7.97
C GLU A 308 -9.05 18.72 -9.05
N TRP A 309 -7.71 18.86 -9.06
CA TRP A 309 -7.02 19.66 -10.08
C TRP A 309 -7.23 19.16 -11.52
N MET A 310 -7.59 17.88 -11.70
CA MET A 310 -7.79 17.28 -13.00
C MET A 310 -9.16 17.58 -13.60
N GLU A 311 -10.15 18.03 -12.83
CA GLU A 311 -11.53 18.23 -13.32
C GLU A 311 -11.56 19.16 -14.54
N ALA A 312 -10.80 20.26 -14.50
CA ALA A 312 -10.68 21.18 -15.62
C ALA A 312 -9.96 20.56 -16.83
N LYS A 313 -9.00 19.66 -16.59
CA LYS A 313 -8.25 18.96 -17.64
C LYS A 313 -9.08 17.85 -18.29
N ILE A 314 -9.99 17.21 -17.57
CA ILE A 314 -10.89 16.20 -18.14
C ILE A 314 -11.70 16.80 -19.30
N VAL A 315 -12.17 18.03 -19.18
CA VAL A 315 -12.91 18.72 -20.25
C VAL A 315 -12.04 18.96 -21.49
N GLU A 316 -10.73 19.19 -21.30
CA GLU A 316 -9.77 19.37 -22.39
C GLU A 316 -9.47 18.05 -23.13
N TYR A 317 -9.31 16.96 -22.38
CA TYR A 317 -8.92 15.66 -22.91
C TYR A 317 -10.10 14.75 -23.31
N GLY A 318 -11.30 15.00 -22.80
CA GLY A 318 -12.48 14.16 -22.97
C GLY A 318 -13.75 14.96 -23.22
N SER A 319 -14.45 14.61 -24.30
CA SER A 319 -15.78 15.15 -24.62
C SER A 319 -16.92 14.33 -24.04
N GLU A 320 -16.65 13.11 -23.58
CA GLU A 320 -17.67 12.17 -23.07
C GLU A 320 -17.58 12.06 -21.54
N PRO A 321 -18.72 12.17 -20.82
CA PRO A 321 -18.74 11.98 -19.38
C PRO A 321 -18.47 10.51 -19.03
N PHE A 322 -17.73 10.29 -17.95
CA PHE A 322 -17.52 8.97 -17.33
C PHE A 322 -17.74 9.06 -15.82
N ILE A 323 -17.80 7.91 -15.14
CA ILE A 323 -18.06 7.87 -13.70
C ILE A 323 -16.78 8.22 -12.94
N GLN A 324 -16.85 9.21 -12.05
CA GLN A 324 -15.69 9.76 -11.34
C GLN A 324 -15.85 9.57 -9.83
N TYR A 325 -14.78 9.15 -9.18
CA TYR A 325 -14.68 8.96 -7.73
C TYR A 325 -13.28 9.36 -7.24
N SER A 326 -13.08 9.46 -5.93
CA SER A 326 -11.74 9.54 -5.37
C SER A 326 -11.06 8.15 -5.36
N GLU A 327 -9.72 8.11 -5.26
CA GLU A 327 -8.99 6.85 -5.00
C GLU A 327 -9.49 6.19 -3.70
N HIS A 328 -9.77 7.00 -2.68
CA HIS A 328 -10.27 6.52 -1.39
C HIS A 328 -11.60 5.78 -1.53
N ASP A 329 -12.54 6.34 -2.32
CA ASP A 329 -13.85 5.71 -2.51
C ASP A 329 -13.71 4.38 -3.25
N LEU A 330 -12.92 4.34 -4.34
CA LEU A 330 -12.76 3.12 -5.13
C LEU A 330 -12.03 1.99 -4.38
N ILE A 331 -11.11 2.34 -3.47
CA ILE A 331 -10.40 1.37 -2.63
C ILE A 331 -11.34 0.78 -1.58
N ASN A 332 -12.23 1.59 -0.99
CA ASN A 332 -13.05 1.19 0.16
C ASN A 332 -14.45 0.68 -0.22
N HIS A 333 -14.89 0.91 -1.46
CA HIS A 333 -16.23 0.55 -1.94
C HIS A 333 -16.17 -0.26 -3.26
N PRO A 334 -15.68 -1.52 -3.23
CA PRO A 334 -15.59 -2.36 -4.43
C PRO A 334 -16.97 -2.71 -5.03
N ASP A 335 -18.05 -2.55 -4.27
CA ASP A 335 -19.43 -2.66 -4.74
C ASP A 335 -19.75 -1.65 -5.86
N LEU A 336 -19.22 -0.42 -5.78
CA LEU A 336 -19.34 0.59 -6.85
C LEU A 336 -18.77 0.08 -8.17
N ILE A 337 -17.65 -0.64 -8.10
CA ILE A 337 -16.97 -1.21 -9.26
C ILE A 337 -17.81 -2.37 -9.81
N ALA A 338 -18.30 -3.25 -8.94
CA ALA A 338 -19.08 -4.43 -9.31
C ALA A 338 -20.34 -4.09 -10.11
N ASP A 339 -21.06 -3.05 -9.71
CA ASP A 339 -22.30 -2.57 -10.34
C ASP A 339 -22.11 -2.11 -11.79
N THR A 340 -20.87 -1.77 -12.17
CA THR A 340 -20.56 -1.36 -13.53
C THR A 340 -20.16 -2.49 -14.45
N HIS A 341 -19.98 -3.72 -13.96
CA HIS A 341 -19.56 -4.87 -14.77
C HIS A 341 -18.38 -4.57 -15.72
N PRO A 342 -17.19 -4.22 -15.19
CA PRO A 342 -16.04 -3.86 -16.01
C PRO A 342 -15.44 -5.07 -16.74
N ASP A 343 -14.77 -4.81 -17.87
CA ASP A 343 -13.98 -5.82 -18.58
C ASP A 343 -12.57 -5.98 -17.98
N VAL A 344 -12.06 -4.91 -17.38
CA VAL A 344 -10.75 -4.85 -16.74
C VAL A 344 -10.73 -3.76 -15.66
N ILE A 345 -10.05 -4.06 -14.56
CA ILE A 345 -9.73 -3.11 -13.49
C ILE A 345 -8.22 -2.85 -13.49
N LEU A 346 -7.81 -1.59 -13.41
CA LEU A 346 -6.41 -1.17 -13.43
C LEU A 346 -6.04 -0.47 -12.11
N GLY A 347 -4.92 -0.85 -11.49
CA GLY A 347 -4.44 -0.21 -10.26
C GLY A 347 -2.97 -0.47 -9.95
N TYR A 348 -2.55 -0.12 -8.73
CA TYR A 348 -1.19 -0.38 -8.26
C TYR A 348 -1.07 -1.70 -7.52
N ALA A 349 0.07 -2.36 -7.69
CA ALA A 349 0.51 -3.42 -6.80
C ALA A 349 1.40 -2.84 -5.69
N PRO A 350 1.29 -3.34 -4.44
CA PRO A 350 0.26 -4.24 -3.93
C PRO A 350 -1.07 -3.51 -3.66
N HIS A 351 -2.17 -4.26 -3.64
CA HIS A 351 -3.51 -3.75 -3.33
C HIS A 351 -4.18 -4.65 -2.30
N SER A 352 -4.71 -4.07 -1.22
CA SER A 352 -5.34 -4.80 -0.10
C SER A 352 -6.59 -5.58 -0.53
N GLY A 353 -7.41 -5.01 -1.41
CA GLY A 353 -8.65 -5.64 -1.93
C GLY A 353 -8.47 -6.50 -3.19
N LEU A 354 -7.28 -7.04 -3.49
CA LEU A 354 -7.03 -7.75 -4.75
C LEU A 354 -7.98 -8.93 -5.01
N ASP A 355 -8.28 -9.73 -3.98
CA ASP A 355 -9.13 -10.91 -4.15
C ASP A 355 -10.58 -10.54 -4.46
N ASP A 356 -11.09 -9.45 -3.90
CA ASP A 356 -12.43 -8.93 -4.19
C ASP A 356 -12.49 -8.37 -5.62
N LEU A 357 -11.50 -7.56 -6.02
CA LEU A 357 -11.42 -7.01 -7.38
C LEU A 357 -11.37 -8.12 -8.44
N ARG A 358 -10.62 -9.21 -8.18
CA ARG A 358 -10.55 -10.39 -9.07
C ARG A 358 -11.83 -11.19 -9.18
N GLN A 359 -12.75 -11.05 -8.21
CA GLN A 359 -14.09 -11.62 -8.31
C GLN A 359 -14.98 -10.79 -9.25
N ILE A 360 -14.71 -9.49 -9.35
CA ILE A 360 -15.46 -8.57 -10.22
C ILE A 360 -15.00 -8.71 -11.68
N ALA A 361 -13.71 -8.52 -11.96
CA ALA A 361 -13.16 -8.55 -13.31
C ALA A 361 -11.65 -8.90 -13.32
N PRO A 362 -11.08 -9.27 -14.49
CA PRO A 362 -9.63 -9.32 -14.67
C PRO A 362 -8.99 -8.03 -14.14
N THR A 363 -8.03 -8.17 -13.22
CA THR A 363 -7.44 -7.03 -12.51
C THR A 363 -5.95 -6.97 -12.81
N VAL A 364 -5.51 -5.89 -13.44
CA VAL A 364 -4.11 -5.65 -13.77
C VAL A 364 -3.54 -4.62 -12.80
N LEU A 365 -2.72 -5.09 -11.87
CA LEU A 365 -2.01 -4.24 -10.92
C LEU A 365 -0.55 -4.10 -11.36
N MET A 366 -0.09 -2.88 -11.60
CA MET A 366 1.30 -2.64 -11.98
C MET A 366 2.13 -2.19 -10.77
N PRO A 367 3.38 -2.67 -10.64
CA PRO A 367 4.25 -2.28 -9.54
C PRO A 367 4.75 -0.86 -9.76
N PHE A 368 4.07 0.12 -9.15
CA PHE A 368 4.45 1.54 -9.18
C PHE A 368 5.92 1.78 -8.78
N GLU A 369 6.45 0.87 -7.97
CA GLU A 369 7.82 0.85 -7.45
C GLU A 369 8.91 0.58 -8.48
N GLU A 370 8.57 -0.31 -9.40
CA GLU A 370 9.53 -0.95 -10.30
C GLU A 370 9.49 -0.30 -11.68
N LEU A 371 8.36 0.33 -12.01
CA LEU A 371 8.11 0.95 -13.30
C LEU A 371 8.05 2.48 -13.14
N ASP A 372 8.78 3.21 -13.96
CA ASP A 372 8.59 4.67 -14.05
C ASP A 372 7.25 5.02 -14.76
N TRP A 373 6.88 6.29 -14.76
CA TRP A 373 5.62 6.72 -15.37
C TRP A 373 5.58 6.46 -16.88
N GLN A 374 6.73 6.52 -17.57
CA GLN A 374 6.81 6.26 -19.01
C GLN A 374 6.54 4.78 -19.30
N GLU A 375 7.12 3.87 -18.53
CA GLU A 375 6.92 2.42 -18.62
C GLU A 375 5.46 2.07 -18.32
N GLN A 376 4.91 2.58 -17.22
CA GLN A 376 3.50 2.42 -16.87
C GLN A 376 2.59 2.92 -18.00
N PHE A 377 2.91 4.07 -18.59
CA PHE A 377 2.16 4.66 -19.69
C PHE A 377 2.19 3.81 -20.96
N ILE A 378 3.34 3.21 -21.30
CA ILE A 378 3.45 2.24 -22.40
C ILE A 378 2.59 1.00 -22.14
N HIS A 379 2.56 0.49 -20.91
CA HIS A 379 1.70 -0.64 -20.54
C HIS A 379 0.21 -0.30 -20.71
N LEU A 380 -0.23 0.89 -20.29
CA LEU A 380 -1.60 1.36 -20.53
C LEU A 380 -1.90 1.49 -22.03
N GLY A 381 -0.92 1.97 -22.81
CA GLY A 381 -0.98 1.96 -24.27
C GLY A 381 -1.20 0.56 -24.84
N ARG A 382 -0.54 -0.48 -24.31
CA ARG A 382 -0.75 -1.87 -24.75
C ARG A 382 -2.14 -2.39 -24.39
N ILE A 383 -2.57 -2.17 -23.15
CA ILE A 383 -3.88 -2.61 -22.64
C ILE A 383 -5.03 -2.03 -23.48
N THR A 384 -4.90 -0.77 -23.89
CA THR A 384 -5.89 -0.05 -24.69
C THR A 384 -5.73 -0.24 -26.21
N GLY A 385 -4.64 -0.86 -26.67
CA GLY A 385 -4.30 -0.96 -28.10
C GLY A 385 -3.76 0.34 -28.72
N LEU A 386 -3.36 1.31 -27.89
CA LEU A 386 -2.88 2.65 -28.24
C LEU A 386 -1.36 2.85 -27.99
N GLU A 387 -0.57 1.77 -27.97
CA GLU A 387 0.89 1.82 -27.71
C GLU A 387 1.62 2.80 -28.64
N ALA A 388 1.26 2.87 -29.92
CA ALA A 388 1.86 3.82 -30.87
C ALA A 388 1.59 5.29 -30.48
N ARG A 389 0.41 5.59 -29.93
CA ARG A 389 0.08 6.93 -29.44
C ARG A 389 0.84 7.24 -28.15
N ALA A 390 0.98 6.25 -27.26
CA ALA A 390 1.78 6.37 -26.05
C ALA A 390 3.23 6.80 -26.40
N ARG A 391 3.88 6.05 -27.32
CA ARG A 391 5.25 6.34 -27.78
C ARG A 391 5.39 7.75 -28.37
N LYS A 392 4.45 8.15 -29.23
CA LYS A 392 4.44 9.49 -29.82
C LYS A 392 4.33 10.60 -28.78
N LEU A 393 3.58 10.39 -27.70
CA LEU A 393 3.48 11.38 -26.62
C LEU A 393 4.78 11.46 -25.82
N LEU A 394 5.44 10.32 -25.58
CA LEU A 394 6.78 10.31 -24.96
C LEU A 394 7.81 11.07 -25.81
N GLU A 395 7.83 10.87 -27.13
CA GLU A 395 8.70 11.65 -28.03
C GLU A 395 8.43 13.16 -27.96
N ARG A 396 7.15 13.55 -27.81
CA ARG A 396 6.78 14.95 -27.59
C ARG A 396 7.29 15.46 -26.25
N TYR A 397 7.18 14.66 -25.19
CA TYR A 397 7.72 15.02 -23.87
C TYR A 397 9.23 15.22 -23.92
N ASP A 398 9.97 14.32 -24.58
CA ASP A 398 11.42 14.45 -24.76
C ASP A 398 11.79 15.77 -25.46
N THR A 399 11.00 16.16 -26.47
CA THR A 399 11.19 17.44 -27.18
C THR A 399 10.97 18.64 -26.24
N LEU A 400 9.92 18.62 -25.42
CA LEU A 400 9.64 19.66 -24.44
C LEU A 400 10.75 19.77 -23.39
N GLN A 401 11.27 18.62 -22.93
CA GLN A 401 12.39 18.57 -22.01
C GLN A 401 13.65 19.20 -22.60
N GLN A 402 13.98 18.89 -23.86
CA GLN A 402 15.14 19.47 -24.54
C GLN A 402 15.02 20.98 -24.72
N GLU A 403 13.83 21.47 -25.06
CA GLU A 403 13.55 22.90 -25.20
C GLU A 403 13.66 23.64 -23.85
N ALA A 404 13.11 23.05 -22.79
CA ALA A 404 13.22 23.56 -21.43
C ALA A 404 14.67 23.68 -20.97
N ASN A 405 15.47 22.62 -21.16
CA ASN A 405 16.90 22.64 -20.83
C ASN A 405 17.65 23.69 -21.64
N ARG A 406 17.42 23.81 -22.95
CA ARG A 406 18.07 24.83 -23.78
C ARG A 406 17.78 26.24 -23.26
N THR A 407 16.54 26.48 -22.84
CA THR A 407 16.13 27.77 -22.26
C THR A 407 16.89 28.04 -20.96
N LEU A 408 16.92 27.06 -20.05
CA LEU A 408 17.64 27.20 -18.79
C LEU A 408 19.17 27.32 -19.00
N ASP A 409 19.76 26.61 -19.95
CA ASP A 409 21.20 26.71 -20.27
C ASP A 409 21.57 28.16 -20.63
N GLN A 410 20.71 28.84 -21.38
CA GLN A 410 20.89 30.23 -21.79
C GLN A 410 20.70 31.22 -20.64
N MET A 411 19.78 30.93 -19.71
CA MET A 411 19.41 31.86 -18.64
C MET A 411 20.26 31.73 -17.37
N MET A 412 20.67 30.51 -17.01
CA MET A 412 21.36 30.25 -15.74
C MET A 412 22.62 29.40 -15.87
N GLY A 413 22.85 28.76 -17.02
CA GLY A 413 24.00 27.87 -17.22
C GLY A 413 23.90 26.59 -16.40
N VAL A 414 24.92 26.28 -15.59
CA VAL A 414 24.97 25.06 -14.78
C VAL A 414 23.93 25.12 -13.67
N ARG A 415 23.17 24.04 -13.51
CA ARG A 415 22.11 23.95 -12.49
C ARG A 415 22.76 23.69 -11.13
N GLY A 416 22.28 24.42 -10.12
CA GLY A 416 22.61 24.16 -8.72
C GLY A 416 21.81 22.98 -8.16
N SER A 417 21.81 22.88 -6.84
CA SER A 417 20.96 21.94 -6.12
C SER A 417 19.51 22.40 -6.03
N ALA A 418 18.56 21.48 -6.12
CA ALA A 418 17.15 21.77 -5.87
C ALA A 418 16.56 20.75 -4.91
N VAL A 419 15.52 21.13 -4.17
CA VAL A 419 14.75 20.22 -3.32
C VAL A 419 13.26 20.51 -3.42
N CYS A 420 12.44 19.47 -3.33
CA CYS A 420 11.00 19.59 -3.20
C CYS A 420 10.55 19.16 -1.80
N ILE A 421 9.75 20.00 -1.14
CA ILE A 421 9.30 19.85 0.24
C ILE A 421 7.76 19.88 0.27
N PHE A 422 7.13 18.83 0.80
CA PHE A 422 5.69 18.75 0.99
C PHE A 422 5.38 18.80 2.48
N MET A 423 4.86 19.93 2.96
CA MET A 423 4.56 20.12 4.39
C MET A 423 3.35 19.30 4.82
N ILE A 424 3.37 18.81 6.06
CA ILE A 424 2.24 18.10 6.69
C ILE A 424 2.08 18.63 8.12
N GLY A 425 1.43 19.78 8.25
CA GLY A 425 1.18 20.44 9.52
C GLY A 425 2.40 20.44 10.45
N GLU A 426 2.16 20.20 11.75
CA GLU A 426 3.22 20.21 12.77
C GLU A 426 4.11 18.96 12.76
N SER A 427 3.74 17.91 12.03
CA SER A 427 4.51 16.67 12.00
C SER A 427 5.86 16.83 11.31
N GLY A 428 5.92 17.68 10.29
CA GLY A 428 7.12 17.86 9.48
C GLY A 428 6.79 18.06 8.02
N ALA A 429 7.69 17.56 7.17
CA ALA A 429 7.52 17.55 5.73
C ALA A 429 8.04 16.25 5.12
N TYR A 430 7.51 15.86 3.97
CA TYR A 430 8.12 14.84 3.13
C TYR A 430 9.04 15.45 2.08
N ILE A 431 10.19 14.81 1.91
CA ILE A 431 11.15 15.08 0.84
C ILE A 431 11.27 13.83 -0.02
N TYR A 432 11.25 14.00 -1.34
CA TYR A 432 11.18 12.90 -2.30
C TYR A 432 12.41 12.84 -3.20
N GLY A 433 12.83 11.64 -3.55
CA GLY A 433 13.78 11.36 -4.62
C GLY A 433 13.13 11.40 -6.01
N HIS A 434 13.91 11.09 -7.04
CA HIS A 434 13.46 11.23 -8.45
C HIS A 434 12.42 10.19 -8.89
N GLY A 435 12.15 9.17 -8.08
CA GLY A 435 11.26 8.04 -8.41
C GLY A 435 9.78 8.20 -8.01
N TRP A 436 9.39 9.32 -7.39
CA TRP A 436 8.07 9.47 -6.75
C TRP A 436 7.25 10.68 -7.22
N GLY A 437 7.55 11.20 -8.42
CA GLY A 437 6.88 12.40 -8.95
C GLY A 437 7.24 13.66 -8.15
N ARG A 438 6.23 14.46 -7.77
CA ARG A 438 6.34 15.51 -6.74
C ARG A 438 7.46 16.52 -7.00
N ALA A 439 7.47 17.05 -8.23
CA ALA A 439 8.50 17.91 -8.82
C ALA A 439 9.89 17.26 -8.94
N SER A 440 10.27 16.37 -8.04
CA SER A 440 11.61 15.78 -7.92
C SER A 440 12.00 15.04 -9.19
N HIS A 441 11.07 14.33 -9.82
CA HIS A 441 11.32 13.76 -11.16
C HIS A 441 11.67 14.85 -12.18
N ILE A 442 10.88 15.92 -12.26
CA ILE A 442 11.11 17.02 -13.21
C ILE A 442 12.43 17.72 -12.93
N LEU A 443 12.73 18.03 -11.67
CA LEU A 443 13.94 18.75 -11.28
C LEU A 443 15.19 17.94 -11.62
N TYR A 444 15.26 16.69 -11.19
CA TYR A 444 16.47 15.89 -11.28
C TYR A 444 16.62 15.18 -12.63
N HIS A 445 15.54 14.58 -13.14
CA HIS A 445 15.57 13.81 -14.37
C HIS A 445 15.35 14.69 -15.60
N SER A 446 14.36 15.59 -15.55
CA SER A 446 14.00 16.37 -16.72
C SER A 446 14.85 17.62 -16.90
N LEU A 447 15.14 18.38 -15.84
CA LEU A 447 15.78 19.70 -15.91
C LEU A 447 17.25 19.72 -15.46
N GLY A 448 17.79 18.58 -15.00
CA GLY A 448 19.21 18.42 -14.68
C GLY A 448 19.68 19.14 -13.42
N PHE A 449 18.80 19.48 -12.49
CA PHE A 449 19.21 19.89 -11.14
C PHE A 449 19.81 18.72 -10.38
N VAL A 450 20.69 19.01 -9.44
CA VAL A 450 21.24 17.98 -8.55
C VAL A 450 20.46 17.93 -7.22
N PRO A 451 20.27 16.75 -6.62
CA PRO A 451 19.75 16.67 -5.26
C PRO A 451 20.70 17.37 -4.26
N PRO A 452 20.20 17.84 -3.10
CA PRO A 452 21.04 18.37 -2.03
C PRO A 452 22.02 17.31 -1.51
N ALA A 453 23.20 17.74 -1.08
CA ALA A 453 24.25 16.83 -0.58
C ALA A 453 23.81 15.92 0.57
N ARG A 454 22.82 16.33 1.37
CA ARG A 454 22.23 15.49 2.42
C ARG A 454 21.47 14.30 1.83
N MET A 455 20.74 14.50 0.73
CA MET A 455 20.06 13.42 0.02
C MET A 455 21.07 12.48 -0.65
N GLU A 456 22.20 12.98 -1.14
CA GLU A 456 23.24 12.11 -1.73
C GLU A 456 23.94 11.20 -0.69
N LYS A 457 24.14 11.72 0.53
CA LYS A 457 24.68 10.93 1.65
C LYS A 457 23.73 9.80 2.06
N ASP A 458 22.43 10.01 1.88
CA ASP A 458 21.38 9.03 2.10
C ASP A 458 20.96 8.42 0.76
N GLY A 459 21.80 7.52 0.22
CA GLY A 459 21.58 6.94 -1.12
C GLY A 459 20.23 6.25 -1.31
N GLN A 460 19.52 5.89 -0.23
CA GLN A 460 18.16 5.34 -0.31
C GLN A 460 17.13 6.42 -0.66
N LEU A 461 17.31 7.63 -0.13
CA LEU A 461 16.44 8.79 -0.36
C LEU A 461 16.42 9.24 -1.82
N LEU A 462 17.51 9.05 -2.59
CA LEU A 462 17.54 9.38 -4.02
C LEU A 462 16.43 8.72 -4.84
N THR A 463 15.97 7.55 -4.38
CA THR A 463 14.93 6.75 -5.03
C THR A 463 13.70 6.52 -4.14
N GLY A 464 13.71 7.14 -2.95
CA GLY A 464 12.72 6.98 -1.90
C GLY A 464 12.07 8.30 -1.53
N TYR A 465 11.61 8.36 -0.29
CA TYR A 465 11.14 9.57 0.36
C TYR A 465 11.46 9.46 1.85
N ILE A 466 11.54 10.59 2.53
CA ILE A 466 11.77 10.65 3.98
C ILE A 466 10.82 11.66 4.61
N HIS A 467 10.35 11.34 5.81
CA HIS A 467 9.67 12.30 6.66
C HIS A 467 10.70 13.06 7.50
N VAL A 468 10.67 14.39 7.44
CA VAL A 468 11.64 15.26 8.10
C VAL A 468 10.91 16.16 9.10
N PRO A 469 11.25 16.13 10.39
CA PRO A 469 10.71 17.07 11.37
C PRO A 469 11.00 18.53 10.97
N LEU A 470 10.10 19.45 11.33
CA LEU A 470 10.24 20.88 10.97
C LEU A 470 11.60 21.48 11.38
N THR A 471 12.14 21.05 12.52
CA THR A 471 13.43 21.51 13.05
C THR A 471 14.63 21.07 12.22
N GLU A 472 14.46 20.07 11.34
CA GLU A 472 15.54 19.43 10.57
C GLU A 472 15.47 19.73 9.07
N ILE A 473 14.41 20.39 8.58
CA ILE A 473 14.25 20.70 7.15
C ILE A 473 15.45 21.47 6.59
N HIS A 474 16.05 22.38 7.37
CA HIS A 474 17.24 23.14 6.99
C HIS A 474 18.46 22.26 6.64
N LEU A 475 18.51 21.00 7.09
CA LEU A 475 19.58 20.05 6.72
C LEU A 475 19.51 19.62 5.25
N TYR A 476 18.38 19.85 4.59
CA TYR A 476 18.13 19.56 3.18
C TYR A 476 18.17 20.83 2.32
N ALA A 477 18.85 21.87 2.80
CA ALA A 477 19.05 23.12 2.07
C ALA A 477 19.58 22.88 0.66
N ALA A 478 18.98 23.59 -0.29
CA ALA A 478 19.32 23.56 -1.71
C ALA A 478 19.46 24.99 -2.24
N ASP A 479 20.01 25.15 -3.44
CA ASP A 479 20.06 26.46 -4.11
C ASP A 479 18.66 26.93 -4.53
N TYR A 480 17.75 25.98 -4.81
CA TYR A 480 16.35 26.21 -5.20
C TYR A 480 15.42 25.35 -4.34
N ILE A 481 14.43 25.97 -3.69
CA ILE A 481 13.45 25.27 -2.87
C ILE A 481 12.08 25.35 -3.55
N PHE A 482 11.49 24.19 -3.85
CA PHE A 482 10.10 24.06 -4.25
C PHE A 482 9.33 23.53 -3.05
N ILE A 483 8.30 24.26 -2.61
CA ILE A 483 7.58 23.93 -1.38
C ILE A 483 6.07 23.98 -1.59
N ASP A 484 5.39 22.94 -1.13
CA ASP A 484 3.96 22.93 -0.91
C ASP A 484 3.66 23.05 0.58
N TYR A 485 2.66 23.86 0.91
CA TYR A 485 2.10 23.94 2.25
C TYR A 485 0.62 24.32 2.21
N ALA A 486 -0.18 23.68 3.06
CA ALA A 486 -1.60 23.98 3.15
C ALA A 486 -1.82 25.43 3.62
N ARG A 487 -2.82 26.10 3.02
CA ARG A 487 -3.27 27.44 3.41
C ARG A 487 -4.44 27.40 4.38
N GLU A 488 -4.77 26.22 4.89
CA GLU A 488 -5.82 26.04 5.89
C GLU A 488 -5.36 26.55 7.26
N SER A 489 -6.29 27.09 8.04
CA SER A 489 -6.00 27.70 9.34
C SER A 489 -5.39 26.74 10.36
N SER A 490 -5.60 25.43 10.20
CA SER A 490 -5.05 24.37 11.06
C SER A 490 -3.54 24.18 10.89
N GLU A 491 -2.99 24.43 9.69
CA GLU A 491 -1.58 24.18 9.38
C GLU A 491 -0.72 25.44 9.28
N GLN A 492 -1.36 26.62 9.21
CA GLN A 492 -0.68 27.91 9.11
C GLN A 492 0.36 28.13 10.23
N ASN A 493 0.06 27.70 11.45
CA ASN A 493 0.99 27.82 12.58
C ASN A 493 2.30 27.05 12.33
N ALA A 494 2.25 25.87 11.71
CA ALA A 494 3.43 25.07 11.42
C ALA A 494 4.33 25.74 10.38
N VAL A 495 3.72 26.32 9.34
CA VAL A 495 4.41 27.09 8.30
C VAL A 495 5.03 28.35 8.88
N ASP A 496 4.27 29.11 9.67
CA ASP A 496 4.73 30.32 10.34
C ASP A 496 5.90 30.00 11.29
N ASN A 497 5.79 28.91 12.04
CA ASN A 497 6.85 28.44 12.92
C ASN A 497 8.11 28.09 12.13
N LEU A 498 8.01 27.38 11.00
CA LEU A 498 9.15 27.08 10.13
C LEU A 498 9.79 28.38 9.61
N PHE A 499 8.98 29.29 9.07
CA PHE A 499 9.47 30.55 8.48
C PHE A 499 10.03 31.51 9.53
N ALA A 500 9.64 31.39 10.79
CA ALA A 500 10.22 32.14 11.90
C ALA A 500 11.59 31.60 12.35
N GLN A 501 11.97 30.37 11.99
CA GLN A 501 13.24 29.79 12.42
C GLN A 501 14.45 30.52 11.82
N GLU A 502 15.47 30.75 12.65
CA GLU A 502 16.74 31.32 12.19
C GLU A 502 17.44 30.38 11.20
N SER A 503 17.38 29.07 11.43
CA SER A 503 17.90 28.04 10.51
C SER A 503 17.26 28.09 9.12
N TRP A 504 16.01 28.52 9.01
CA TRP A 504 15.31 28.70 7.73
C TRP A 504 15.68 30.02 7.05
N ASN A 505 15.63 31.14 7.79
CA ASN A 505 15.93 32.47 7.27
C ASN A 505 17.41 32.67 6.87
N THR A 506 18.28 31.74 7.27
CA THR A 506 19.70 31.74 6.91
C THR A 506 20.01 31.01 5.61
N LEU A 507 19.06 30.26 5.05
CA LEU A 507 19.24 29.50 3.80
C LEU A 507 19.46 30.44 2.61
N SER A 508 20.40 30.08 1.73
CA SER A 508 20.73 30.86 0.51
C SER A 508 19.51 31.02 -0.38
N ALA A 509 18.77 29.93 -0.64
CA ALA A 509 17.54 29.97 -1.43
C ALA A 509 16.50 30.96 -0.88
N VAL A 510 16.35 31.06 0.45
CA VAL A 510 15.40 31.99 1.08
C VAL A 510 15.87 33.43 0.92
N ARG A 511 17.16 33.71 1.21
CA ARG A 511 17.73 35.06 1.12
C ARG A 511 17.78 35.60 -0.30
N GLU A 512 17.98 34.71 -1.28
CA GLU A 512 18.07 35.05 -2.70
C GLU A 512 16.70 34.95 -3.41
N GLY A 513 15.62 34.72 -2.66
CA GLY A 513 14.26 34.66 -3.19
C GLY A 513 13.96 33.44 -4.07
N ARG A 514 14.81 32.42 -4.07
CA ARG A 514 14.67 31.18 -4.87
C ARG A 514 13.79 30.12 -4.18
N LEU A 515 12.70 30.59 -3.58
CA LEU A 515 11.65 29.75 -2.99
C LEU A 515 10.41 29.82 -3.87
N TYR A 516 9.97 28.66 -4.34
CA TYR A 516 8.87 28.51 -5.28
C TYR A 516 7.75 27.70 -4.65
N GLU A 517 6.62 28.36 -4.42
CA GLU A 517 5.39 27.66 -4.03
C GLU A 517 4.89 26.80 -5.20
N ILE A 518 4.55 25.55 -4.89
CA ILE A 518 3.92 24.58 -5.81
C ILE A 518 2.58 24.12 -5.22
N ASN A 519 1.72 23.54 -6.05
CA ASN A 519 0.41 23.02 -5.64
C ASN A 519 0.50 21.50 -5.43
N ALA A 520 0.28 21.02 -4.20
CA ALA A 520 0.39 19.60 -3.88
C ALA A 520 -0.43 18.69 -4.77
N ASP A 521 -1.68 19.06 -5.05
CA ASP A 521 -2.61 18.21 -5.78
C ASP A 521 -2.12 17.93 -7.22
N MET A 522 -1.72 18.98 -7.96
CA MET A 522 -1.15 18.85 -9.31
C MET A 522 0.24 18.19 -9.31
N PHE A 523 1.04 18.44 -8.27
CA PHE A 523 2.39 17.87 -8.17
C PHE A 523 2.41 16.44 -7.62
N TYR A 524 1.31 15.95 -7.04
CA TYR A 524 1.16 14.56 -6.61
C TYR A 524 1.24 13.59 -7.80
N GLY A 525 0.67 13.98 -8.94
CA GLY A 525 0.54 13.13 -10.10
C GLY A 525 1.88 12.72 -10.72
N PHE A 526 1.94 11.48 -11.20
CA PHE A 526 3.10 10.89 -11.85
C PHE A 526 2.67 10.13 -13.11
N ASP A 527 2.17 10.93 -14.04
CA ASP A 527 1.57 10.51 -15.31
C ASP A 527 1.84 11.58 -16.38
N PRO A 528 1.53 11.32 -17.66
CA PRO A 528 1.89 12.22 -18.74
C PRO A 528 1.25 13.61 -18.66
N ILE A 529 0.03 13.74 -18.12
CA ILE A 529 -0.62 15.04 -18.00
C ILE A 529 0.09 15.82 -16.90
N SER A 530 0.23 15.23 -15.71
CA SER A 530 0.90 15.86 -14.57
C SER A 530 2.34 16.25 -14.88
N VAL A 531 3.15 15.36 -15.45
CA VAL A 531 4.57 15.67 -15.71
C VAL A 531 4.76 16.78 -16.74
N ILE A 532 3.85 16.94 -17.68
CA ILE A 532 3.85 18.06 -18.64
C ILE A 532 3.47 19.36 -17.95
N GLU A 533 2.39 19.36 -17.15
CA GLU A 533 1.94 20.55 -16.42
C GLU A 533 2.98 20.99 -15.37
N GLN A 534 3.58 20.05 -14.64
CA GLN A 534 4.66 20.31 -13.68
C GLN A 534 5.87 20.92 -14.37
N LEU A 535 6.31 20.37 -15.51
CA LEU A 535 7.42 20.93 -16.30
C LEU A 535 7.13 22.38 -16.71
N GLN A 536 5.94 22.65 -17.25
CA GLN A 536 5.54 23.99 -17.66
C GLN A 536 5.47 24.95 -16.47
N HIS A 537 4.91 24.50 -15.33
CA HIS A 537 4.80 25.29 -14.12
C HIS A 537 6.17 25.68 -13.56
N ILE A 538 7.09 24.71 -13.42
CA ILE A 538 8.45 24.96 -12.94
C ILE A 538 9.18 25.90 -13.90
N MET A 539 9.08 25.66 -15.22
CA MET A 539 9.70 26.55 -16.21
C MET A 539 9.16 27.97 -16.13
N HIS A 540 7.86 28.15 -15.97
CA HIS A 540 7.26 29.48 -15.79
C HIS A 540 7.79 30.19 -14.54
N LYS A 541 7.86 29.49 -13.39
CA LYS A 541 8.38 30.02 -12.14
C LYS A 541 9.86 30.43 -12.24
N LEU A 542 10.70 29.58 -12.84
CA LEU A 542 12.13 29.86 -13.00
C LEU A 542 12.38 31.02 -13.96
N THR A 543 11.73 31.01 -15.13
CA THR A 543 11.97 32.02 -16.18
C THR A 543 11.38 33.40 -15.85
N SER A 544 10.22 33.45 -15.19
CA SER A 544 9.59 34.72 -14.79
C SER A 544 10.44 35.48 -13.77
N GLN A 545 11.03 34.79 -12.79
CA GLN A 545 11.89 35.42 -11.80
C GLN A 545 13.24 35.85 -12.38
N LEU A 546 13.85 35.02 -13.23
CA LEU A 546 15.12 35.37 -13.88
C LEU A 546 14.99 36.53 -14.87
N SER A 547 13.79 36.82 -15.37
CA SER A 547 13.53 37.98 -16.23
C SER A 547 13.32 39.29 -15.47
N MET A 548 13.21 39.25 -14.13
CA MET A 548 13.08 40.44 -13.28
C MET A 548 14.42 40.95 -12.73
N HIS A 549 15.51 40.22 -12.99
CA HIS A 549 16.89 40.56 -12.64
C HIS A 549 17.69 40.85 -13.92
#